data_AF-A0A7C7QUJ0-F1
#
_entry.id   AF-A0A7C7QUJ0-F1
#
_cell.length_a   1.000
_cell.length_b   1.000
_cell.length_c   1.000
_cell.angle_alpha   90.00
_cell.angle_beta   90.00
_cell.angle_gamma   90.00
#
_symmetry.space_group_name_H-M   'P 1'
#
loop_
_entity.id
_entity.type
_entity.pdbx_description
1 polymer ?
#
loop_
_entity_poly.entity_id
_entity_poly.type
_entity_poly.pdbx_seq_one_letter_code
_entity_poly.pdbx_strand_id
1 'polypeptide(L)' 'MIKTVNAPVSVEARFDEEGTVTPTAFTWQGRTYHISDVGRRWTETEGPHRLHHCLVMTPSGETFELCLDTS' A
#
# COMPACT_ATOMS: atom_id res chain seq x y z
N MET A 1 5.46 -17.00 -4.70
CA MET A 1 6.57 -16.34 -5.40
C MET A 1 6.47 -14.86 -5.11
N ILE A 2 7.47 -14.25 -4.47
CA ILE A 2 7.50 -12.81 -4.27
C ILE A 2 8.11 -12.19 -5.53
N LYS A 3 7.41 -11.24 -6.14
CA LYS A 3 7.90 -10.46 -7.28
C LYS A 3 7.98 -9.01 -6.86
N THR A 4 9.18 -8.45 -6.82
CA THR A 4 9.37 -7.03 -6.57
C THR A 4 8.99 -6.25 -7.82
N VAL A 5 8.04 -5.33 -7.68
CA VAL A 5 7.61 -4.42 -8.72
C VAL A 5 7.66 -3.01 -8.14
N ASN A 6 8.74 -2.28 -8.41
CA ASN A 6 8.89 -0.88 -8.01
C ASN A 6 8.22 0.02 -9.05
N ALA A 7 6.90 -0.08 -9.18
CA ALA A 7 6.12 0.72 -10.11
C ALA A 7 5.19 1.68 -9.34
N PRO A 8 5.04 2.93 -9.79
CA PRO A 8 4.07 3.84 -9.19
C PRO A 8 2.65 3.32 -9.40
N VAL A 9 1.81 3.51 -8.37
CA VAL A 9 0.39 3.16 -8.38
C VAL A 9 -0.42 4.32 -7.82
N SER A 10 -1.68 4.46 -8.25
CA SER A 10 -2.62 5.35 -7.58
C SER A 10 -3.31 4.60 -6.45
N VAL A 11 -3.45 5.21 -5.28
CA VAL A 11 -4.03 4.57 -4.10
C VAL A 11 -5.23 5.39 -3.63
N GLU A 12 -6.33 4.71 -3.36
CA GLU A 12 -7.46 5.24 -2.60
C GLU A 12 -7.31 4.84 -1.15
N ALA A 13 -7.52 5.79 -0.23
CA ALA A 13 -7.41 5.53 1.20
C ALA A 13 -8.52 6.24 1.98
N ARG A 14 -8.91 5.61 3.08
CA ARG A 14 -9.79 6.19 4.09
C ARG A 14 -8.95 6.69 5.25
N PHE A 15 -9.25 7.91 5.68
CA PHE A 15 -8.78 8.48 6.94
C PHE A 15 -9.89 8.26 7.97
N ASP A 16 -9.55 7.79 9.17
CA ASP A 16 -10.48 7.75 10.28
C ASP A 16 -10.31 8.96 11.21
N GLU A 17 -11.14 9.03 12.24
CA GLU A 17 -11.17 10.12 13.23
C GLU A 17 -9.87 10.22 14.03
N GLU A 18 -9.08 9.14 14.10
CA GLU A 18 -7.77 9.08 14.75
C GLU A 18 -6.62 9.49 13.81
N GLY A 19 -6.93 9.76 12.53
CA GLY A 19 -5.97 10.12 11.50
C GLY A 19 -5.24 8.92 10.89
N THR A 20 -5.68 7.70 11.16
CA THR A 20 -5.08 6.51 10.55
C THR A 20 -5.47 6.44 9.07
N VAL A 21 -4.45 6.30 8.23
CA VAL A 21 -4.62 6.11 6.78
C VAL A 21 -4.72 4.61 6.48
N THR A 22 -5.85 4.18 5.94
CA THR A 22 -6.09 2.79 5.53
C THR A 22 -6.36 2.73 4.04
N PRO A 23 -5.51 2.07 3.23
CA PRO A 23 -5.76 1.92 1.81
C PRO A 23 -6.97 1.02 1.57
N THR A 24 -7.82 1.40 0.61
CA THR A 24 -9.06 0.69 0.25
C THR A 24 -9.01 0.09 -1.15
N ALA A 25 -8.23 0.70 -2.05
CA ALA A 25 -7.95 0.19 -3.37
C ALA A 25 -6.63 0.77 -3.91
N PHE A 26 -6.05 0.09 -4.90
CA PHE A 26 -4.98 0.68 -5.71
C PHE A 26 -5.21 0.38 -7.20
N THR A 27 -4.76 1.28 -8.06
CA THR A 27 -4.83 1.12 -9.52
C THR A 27 -3.42 1.01 -10.08
N TRP A 28 -3.16 -0.10 -10.77
CA TRP A 28 -1.89 -0.41 -11.40
C TRP A 28 -2.13 -0.91 -12.83
N GLN A 29 -1.42 -0.33 -13.80
CA GLN A 29 -1.57 -0.64 -15.23
C GLN A 29 -3.02 -0.60 -15.75
N GLY A 30 -3.81 0.37 -15.26
CA GLY A 30 -5.21 0.54 -15.66
C GLY A 30 -6.17 -0.46 -15.02
N ARG A 31 -5.70 -1.36 -14.14
CA ARG A 31 -6.53 -2.27 -13.37
C ARG A 31 -6.60 -1.84 -11.91
N THR A 32 -7.82 -1.75 -11.39
CA THR A 32 -8.08 -1.47 -9.98
C THR A 32 -8.16 -2.78 -9.19
N TYR A 33 -7.49 -2.80 -8.05
CA TYR A 33 -7.46 -3.88 -7.08
C TYR A 33 -8.06 -3.37 -5.78
N HIS A 34 -9.22 -3.90 -5.41
CA HIS A 34 -9.82 -3.62 -4.11
C HIS A 34 -9.08 -4.37 -3.01
N ILE A 35 -8.95 -3.74 -1.85
CA ILE A 35 -8.28 -4.30 -0.69
C ILE A 35 -9.33 -4.85 0.27
N SER A 36 -9.23 -6.14 0.59
CA SER A 36 -10.08 -6.80 1.57
C SER A 36 -9.48 -6.79 2.97
N ASP A 37 -8.15 -6.75 3.08
CA ASP A 37 -7.46 -6.73 4.37
C ASP A 37 -6.13 -5.96 4.31
N VAL A 38 -5.75 -5.35 5.44
CA VAL A 38 -4.48 -4.65 5.62
C VAL A 38 -3.75 -5.27 6.79
N GLY A 39 -2.64 -5.93 6.48
CA GLY A 39 -1.79 -6.61 7.44
C GLY A 39 -0.76 -5.68 8.08
N ARG A 40 0.47 -6.20 8.20
CA ARG A 40 1.57 -5.50 8.85
C ARG A 40 1.85 -4.16 8.17
N ARG A 41 2.08 -3.15 9.00
CA ARG A 41 2.60 -1.83 8.61
C ARG A 41 4.00 -1.67 9.19
N TRP A 42 4.89 -1.02 8.47
CA TRP A 42 6.23 -0.67 8.97
C TRP A 42 6.74 0.60 8.32
N THR A 43 7.81 1.14 8.87
CA THR A 43 8.48 2.32 8.34
C THR A 43 9.94 1.98 8.14
N GLU A 44 10.48 2.39 7.01
CA GLU A 44 11.90 2.32 6.70
C GLU A 44 12.44 3.73 6.46
N THR A 45 13.74 3.91 6.68
CA THR A 45 14.44 5.16 6.38
C THR A 45 15.50 4.85 5.33
N GLU A 46 15.35 5.43 4.15
CA GLU A 46 16.29 5.29 3.04
C GLU A 46 16.90 6.66 2.72
N GLY A 47 18.06 6.95 3.32
CA GLY A 47 18.68 8.27 3.24
C GLY A 47 17.77 9.35 3.84
N PRO A 48 17.41 10.41 3.08
CA PRO A 48 16.47 11.42 3.56
C PRO A 48 15.01 10.96 3.52
N HIS A 49 14.72 9.82 2.88
CA HIS A 49 13.36 9.38 2.64
C HIS A 49 12.80 8.59 3.82
N ARG A 50 11.57 8.92 4.23
CA ARG A 50 10.80 8.11 5.18
C ARG A 50 9.71 7.35 4.44
N LEU A 51 9.92 6.04 4.30
CA LEU A 51 9.05 5.16 3.55
C LEU A 51 8.06 4.47 4.49
N HIS A 52 6.78 4.57 4.16
CA HIS A 52 5.68 3.94 4.90
C HIS A 52 5.15 2.76 4.11
N HIS A 53 5.34 1.57 4.66
CA HIS A 53 4.97 0.32 4.00
C HIS A 53 3.76 -0.32 4.65
N CYS A 54 2.93 -0.98 3.83
CA CYS A 54 1.88 -1.85 4.33
C CYS A 54 1.67 -3.07 3.42
N LEU A 55 1.40 -4.20 4.05
CA LEU A 55 0.95 -5.41 3.36
C LEU A 55 -0.57 -5.33 3.18
N VAL A 56 -1.03 -5.50 1.94
CA VAL A 56 -2.45 -5.51 1.60
C VAL A 56 -2.84 -6.82 0.93
N MET A 57 -4.08 -7.23 1.12
CA MET A 57 -4.66 -8.41 0.50
C MET A 57 -5.87 -8.03 -0.32
N THR A 58 -6.01 -8.65 -1.48
CA THR A 58 -7.21 -8.55 -2.33
C THR A 58 -8.21 -9.64 -1.98
N PRO A 59 -9.49 -9.52 -2.37
CA PRO A 59 -10.49 -10.57 -2.16
C PRO A 59 -10.13 -11.94 -2.76
N SER A 60 -9.30 -11.98 -3.80
CA SER A 60 -8.76 -13.21 -4.41
C SER A 60 -7.64 -13.87 -3.60
N GLY A 61 -7.20 -13.24 -2.50
CA GLY A 61 -6.08 -13.71 -1.67
C GLY A 61 -4.71 -13.30 -2.20
N GLU A 62 -4.63 -12.50 -3.28
CA GLU A 62 -3.35 -11.94 -3.74
C GLU A 62 -2.86 -10.91 -2.73
N THR A 63 -1.57 -10.93 -2.44
CA THR A 63 -0.92 -10.04 -1.47
C THR A 63 0.05 -9.10 -2.18
N PHE A 64 0.05 -7.84 -1.75
CA PHE A 64 0.90 -6.79 -2.30
C PHE A 64 1.51 -5.98 -1.16
N GLU A 65 2.70 -5.43 -1.41
CA GLU A 65 3.27 -4.39 -0.58
C GLU A 65 3.00 -3.04 -1.26
N LEU A 66 2.40 -2.11 -0.52
CA LEU A 66 2.32 -0.70 -0.93
C LEU A 66 3.36 0.08 -0.13
N CYS A 67 4.07 0.97 -0.81
CA CYS A 67 5.02 1.90 -0.22
C CYS A 67 4.61 3.33 -0.54
N LEU A 68 4.53 4.16 0.50
CA LEU A 68 4.31 5.60 0.40
C LEU A 68 5.57 6.32 0.87
N ASP A 69 6.19 7.07 -0.04
CA ASP A 69 7.20 8.07 0.31
C ASP A 69 6.50 9.41 0.59
N THR A 70 6.79 10.01 1.74
CA THR A 70 6.18 11.28 2.19
C THR A 70 7.15 12.46 2.14
N SER A 71 8.34 12.24 1.60
CA SER A 71 9.46 13.18 1.59
C SER A 71 9.36 14.20 0.44
#